data_AF-A0A482VAX3-F1
#
_entry.id   AF-A0A482VAX3-F1
#
_cell.length_a   1.000
_cell.length_b   1.000
_cell.length_c   1.000
_cell.angle_alpha   90.00
_cell.angle_beta   90.00
_cell.angle_gamma   90.00
#
_symmetry.space_group_name_H-M   'P 1'
#
loop_
_entity.id
_entity.type
_entity.pdbx_description
1 polymer ?
#
loop_
_entity_poly.entity_id
_entity_poly.type
_entity_poly.pdbx_seq_one_letter_code
_entity_poly.pdbx_strand_id
1 'polypeptide(L)' 'MTTGILTWKQLKERIIDAFPNGERQVAISRRIAISRYTVCRVLKPCQEHGYLEHMPKCGRPRKITQIMDRRIK' A
#
# COMPACT_ATOMS: atom_id res chain seq x y z
N MET A 1 12.84 25.73 -4.18
CA MET A 1 12.82 24.33 -3.72
C MET A 1 11.88 23.58 -4.64
N THR A 2 12.40 22.67 -5.46
CA THR A 2 11.58 21.88 -6.39
C THR A 2 10.62 21.02 -5.57
N THR A 3 9.34 21.39 -5.56
CA THR A 3 8.23 20.52 -5.15
C THR A 3 8.09 19.43 -6.20
N GLY A 4 9.07 18.53 -6.26
CA GLY A 4 8.96 17.29 -7.01
C GLY A 4 7.78 16.53 -6.44
N ILE A 5 6.78 16.27 -7.29
CA ILE A 5 5.61 15.47 -6.93
C ILE A 5 6.14 14.12 -6.44
N LEU A 6 6.00 13.87 -5.13
CA LEU A 6 6.46 12.64 -4.53
C LEU A 6 5.61 11.49 -5.06
N THR A 7 6.24 10.46 -5.60
CA THR A 7 5.50 9.27 -6.05
C THR A 7 4.86 8.58 -4.86
N TRP A 8 3.76 7.87 -5.10
CA TRP A 8 3.06 7.13 -4.04
C TRP A 8 3.95 6.11 -3.32
N LYS A 9 4.91 5.52 -4.04
CA LYS A 9 5.89 4.58 -3.47
C LYS A 9 6.81 5.26 -2.46
N GLN A 10 7.45 6.35 -2.87
CA GLN A 10 8.32 7.16 -2.00
C GLN A 10 7.58 7.69 -0.77
N LEU A 11 6.28 7.96 -0.93
CA LEU A 11 5.45 8.41 0.17
C LEU A 11 5.19 7.32 1.22
N LYS A 12 4.92 6.09 0.78
CA LYS A 12 4.77 4.95 1.68
C LYS A 12 6.05 4.67 2.45
N GLU A 13 7.20 4.69 1.76
CA GLU A 13 8.51 4.48 2.36
C GLU A 13 8.76 5.49 3.49
N ARG A 14 8.52 6.79 3.25
CA ARG A 14 8.63 7.84 4.28
C ARG A 14 7.71 7.64 5.48
N ILE A 15 6.49 7.15 5.27
CA ILE A 15 5.53 6.87 6.36
C ILE A 15 6.06 5.72 7.23
N ILE A 16 6.66 4.70 6.62
CA ILE A 16 7.18 3.53 7.33
C ILE A 16 8.48 3.84 8.03
N ASP A 17 9.40 4.58 7.43
CA ASP A 17 10.64 5.00 8.08
C ASP A 17 10.39 5.86 9.33
N ALA A 18 9.27 6.59 9.39
CA ALA A 18 8.87 7.37 10.55
C ALA A 18 8.22 6.53 11.67
N PHE A 19 7.70 5.34 11.37
CA PHE A 19 6.98 4.48 12.30
C PHE A 19 7.83 3.75 13.37
N PRO A 20 9.02 3.18 13.09
CA PRO A 20 9.77 2.39 14.07
C PRO A 20 10.25 3.18 15.28
N ASN A 21 10.26 4.51 15.22
CA ASN A 21 10.63 5.39 16.33
C ASN A 21 9.54 5.48 17.43
N GLY A 22 8.46 4.69 17.33
CA GLY A 22 7.34 4.76 18.27
C GLY A 22 6.50 6.03 18.12
N GLU A 23 6.66 6.77 17.02
CA GLU A 23 5.86 7.96 16.75
C GLU A 23 4.38 7.59 16.60
N ARG A 24 3.50 8.34 17.28
CA ARG A 24 2.06 8.21 17.10
C ARG A 24 1.70 8.56 15.65
N GLN A 25 0.74 7.85 15.07
CA GLN A 25 0.24 8.09 13.69
C GLN A 25 -0.14 9.56 13.42
N VAL A 26 -0.60 10.28 14.46
CA VAL A 26 -0.91 11.72 14.40
C VAL A 26 0.34 12.58 14.17
N ALA A 27 1.47 12.23 14.78
CA ALA A 27 2.74 12.94 14.59
C ALA A 27 3.25 12.76 13.16
N ILE A 28 3.22 11.53 12.65
CA ILE A 28 3.60 11.19 11.26
C ILE A 28 2.72 11.97 10.27
N SER A 29 1.41 12.00 10.51
CA SER A 29 0.44 12.76 9.69
C SER A 29 0.77 14.25 9.64
N ARG A 30 1.10 14.88 10.78
CA ARG A 30 1.48 16.30 10.85
C ARG A 30 2.81 16.56 10.17
N ARG A 31 3.80 15.70 10.36
CA ARG A 31 5.15 15.82 9.79
C ARG A 31 5.16 15.73 8.27
N ILE A 32 4.37 14.82 7.70
CA ILE A 32 4.32 14.58 6.25
C ILE A 32 3.18 15.37 5.59
N ALA A 33 2.37 16.10 6.37
CA ALA A 33 1.20 16.86 5.90
C ALA A 33 0.19 16.01 5.11
N ILE A 34 -0.15 14.83 5.65
CA ILE A 34 -1.09 13.87 5.05
C ILE A 34 -2.16 13.50 6.05
N SER A 35 -3.35 13.13 5.56
CA SER A 35 -4.43 12.65 6.42
C SER A 35 -4.00 11.48 7.31
N ARG A 36 -4.45 11.50 8.58
CA ARG A 36 -4.25 10.39 9.53
C ARG A 36 -4.80 9.07 8.97
N TYR A 37 -5.90 9.13 8.23
CA TYR A 37 -6.51 7.96 7.60
C TYR A 37 -5.55 7.29 6.63
N THR A 38 -4.86 8.07 5.78
CA THR A 38 -3.88 7.56 4.83
C THR A 38 -2.71 6.89 5.54
N VAL A 39 -2.18 7.51 6.60
CA VAL A 39 -1.10 6.94 7.42
C VAL A 39 -1.52 5.59 7.99
N CYS A 40 -2.72 5.51 8.56
CA CYS A 40 -3.26 4.26 9.11
C CYS A 40 -3.44 3.17 8.04
N ARG A 41 -3.91 3.54 6.84
CA ARG A 41 -4.10 2.62 5.71
C ARG A 41 -2.79 2.02 5.20
N VAL A 42 -1.68 2.76 5.29
CA VAL A 42 -0.35 2.28 4.92
C VAL A 42 0.23 1.37 6.01
N LEU A 43 0.08 1.75 7.29
CA LEU A 43 0.68 1.03 8.41
C LEU A 43 -0.03 -0.29 8.74
N LYS A 44 -1.36 -0.35 8.67
CA LYS A 44 -2.13 -1.57 9.02
C LYS A 44 -1.66 -2.82 8.25
N PRO A 45 -1.61 -2.83 6.91
CA PRO A 45 -1.13 -3.99 6.17
C PRO A 45 0.34 -4.32 6.45
N CYS A 46 1.16 -3.29 6.70
CA CYS A 46 2.57 -3.47 7.03
C CYS A 46 2.74 -4.19 8.37
N GLN A 47 1.91 -3.89 9.37
CA GLN A 47 1.92 -4.58 10.67
C GLN A 47 1.31 -5.99 10.59
N GLU A 48 0.22 -6.16 9.83
CA GLU A 48 -0.50 -7.43 9.73
C GLU A 48 0.21 -8.47 8.84
N HIS A 49 0.89 -8.01 7.79
CA HIS A 49 1.42 -8.91 6.76
C HIS A 49 2.92 -8.74 6.47
N GLY A 50 3.58 -7.69 6.99
CA GLY A 50 5.00 -7.47 6.81
C GLY A 50 5.43 -6.98 5.41
N TYR A 51 4.49 -6.62 4.53
CA TYR A 51 4.81 -6.08 3.21
C TYR A 51 4.14 -4.73 2.89
N LEU A 52 4.88 -3.93 2.13
CA LEU A 52 4.56 -2.57 1.66
C LEU A 52 3.72 -2.54 0.38
N GLU A 53 3.85 -3.61 -0.40
CA GLU A 53 3.29 -3.74 -1.72
C GLU A 53 1.80 -4.05 -1.66
N HIS A 54 1.06 -3.54 -2.64
CA HIS A 54 -0.36 -3.81 -2.73
C HIS A 54 -0.56 -5.27 -3.16
N MET A 55 -1.27 -6.08 -2.38
CA MET A 55 -1.64 -7.43 -2.81
C MET A 55 -2.38 -7.37 -4.14
N PRO A 56 -2.13 -8.30 -5.07
CA PRO A 56 -2.91 -8.34 -6.30
C PRO A 56 -4.40 -8.44 -5.95
N LYS A 57 -5.23 -7.63 -6.60
CA LYS A 57 -6.68 -7.76 -6.45
C LYS A 57 -7.06 -9.17 -6.91
N CYS A 58 -7.86 -9.87 -6.12
CA CYS A 58 -8.48 -11.09 -6.60
C CYS A 58 -9.32 -10.75 -7.84
N GLY A 59 -9.00 -11.42 -8.95
CA GLY A 59 -9.78 -11.28 -10.18
C GLY A 59 -11.13 -11.97 -10.05
N ARG A 60 -12.06 -11.65 -10.96
CA ARG A 60 -13.29 -12.42 -11.08
C ARG A 60 -12.94 -13.88 -11.41
N PRO A 61 -13.42 -14.87 -10.63
CA PRO A 61 -13.19 -16.27 -10.97
C PRO A 61 -13.81 -16.58 -12.33
N ARG A 62 -13.07 -17.31 -13.17
CA ARG A 62 -13.57 -17.76 -14.47
C ARG A 62 -14.39 -19.04 -14.26
N LYS A 63 -15.49 -19.18 -15.01
CA LYS A 63 -16.34 -20.38 -14.97
C LYS A 63 -15.63 -21.64 -15.50
N ILE A 64 -14.68 -21.45 -16.41
CA ILE A 64 -13.93 -22.54 -17.05
C ILE A 64 -12.45 -22.44 -16.70
N THR A 65 -11.81 -23.60 -16.61
CA THR A 65 -10.36 -23.69 -16.42
C THR A 65 -9.62 -23.35 -17.72
N GLN A 66 -8.36 -22.93 -17.62
CA GLN A 66 -7.52 -22.68 -18.80
C GLN A 66 -7.40 -23.91 -19.71
N ILE A 67 -7.47 -25.12 -19.15
CA ILE A 67 -7.39 -26.37 -19.90
C ILE A 67 -8.64 -26.56 -20.77
N MET A 68 -9.83 -26.25 -20.23
CA MET A 68 -11.08 -26.33 -20.99
C MET A 68 -11.14 -25.30 -22.11
N ASP A 69 -10.68 -24.08 -21.85
CA ASP A 69 -10.64 -22.98 -22.84
C ASP A 69 -9.78 -23.34 -24.08
N ARG A 70 -8.68 -24.07 -23.88
CA ARG A 70 -7.79 -24.54 -24.97
C ARG A 70 -8.41 -25.62 -25.86
N ARG A 71 -9.40 -26.38 -25.37
CA ARG A 71 -10.06 -27.47 -26.12
C ARG A 71 -11.25 -27.01 -26.96
N ILE A 72 -11.73 -25.79 -26.73
CA ILE A 72 -12.88 -25.21 -27.44
C ILE A 72 -12.43 -24.47 -28.71
N LYS A 73 -11.11 -24.23 -28.87
CA LYS A 73 -10.52 -23.57 -30.04
C LYS A 73 -10.35 -24.50 -31.23
#